data_AF-I4YDY5-F1
#
_entry.id   AF-I4YDY5-F1
#
_cell.length_a   1.000
_cell.length_b   1.000
_cell.length_c   1.000
_cell.angle_alpha   90.00
_cell.angle_beta   90.00
_cell.angle_gamma   90.00
#
_symmetry.space_group_name_H-M   'P 1'
#
loop_
_entity.id
_entity.type
_entity.pdbx_description
1 polymer ?
#
loop_
_entity_poly.entity_id
_entity_poly.type
_entity_poly.pdbx_seq_one_letter_code
_entity_poly.pdbx_strand_id
1 'polypeptide(L)'
;MNHTQFKYIDIKIRLQQSSKIFLDVLDNLDLNSCNAKVDPIDSLVIAYKHIENLYASKKSWTKNINFIIGDDLTTDNYEINNLSNLINQLHIGLNFIKMSDHENLFIDRLSPYIENTTTDTLDHQLDQLKKPHPSSSKSAAQSSRFNISDEISIKVKYQKAVGKATKLPLKSLRADNNSKVSTSQVHRLGDSKVDSHNLIRAYHYGSILVPRPDESEGGFVEFTSEAGIDFLSTFPASTFKRDMVIGEPSFIYADQSDGSSGLALSSFINALDKNGLIALVRYARTKDEKPYLGLCLPIINGQTEYLQYLRIPFADQMRNYSFPSLERVVTKSGEPLQNHKYLPTDKMCLAMDNFVNSMDLHDTDDKRTWFDINTSYTPAHHRIYQAVIHGASTGSIIKDELQDAHPELKKYLEPPSFAQKRSIDALENCKNEFNLTKPTPKAKYHRRHSKEDVREAQEINIDDLLGGKPTTSPRPVDKTIEGDAKKGTDGAFTPDQVWQTLNNLDDPEEVYEIMSASIRETLGKHTTDNHHPLKVGLQHLRDFATKNNIAEDYNELIREVKEDTQFWSFLRENEGEKLSLITSGEDEHGTSEVTSSQSRNFMRE
;
A
#
# COMPACT_ATOMS: atom_id res chain seq x y z
N MET A 1 5.06 -54.13 27.00
CA MET A 1 4.87 -53.02 27.96
C MET A 1 4.21 -53.62 29.18
N ASN A 2 4.84 -53.58 30.35
CA ASN A 2 4.18 -54.00 31.58
C ASN A 2 3.05 -52.99 31.89
N HIS A 3 1.82 -53.48 32.02
CA HIS A 3 0.61 -52.66 32.17
C HIS A 3 0.54 -51.82 33.47
N THR A 4 1.57 -51.88 34.32
CA THR A 4 1.59 -51.24 35.64
C THR A 4 2.46 -49.98 35.73
N GLN A 5 3.40 -49.76 34.80
CA GLN A 5 4.38 -48.65 34.88
C GLN A 5 3.79 -47.31 34.40
N PHE A 6 3.02 -47.28 33.32
CA PHE A 6 2.48 -46.04 32.72
C PHE A 6 1.08 -45.66 33.20
N LYS A 7 0.78 -45.92 34.48
CA LYS A 7 -0.55 -45.65 35.04
C LYS A 7 -0.75 -44.14 35.15
N TYR A 8 -1.94 -43.64 34.82
CA TYR A 8 -2.32 -42.21 34.84
C TYR A 8 -1.73 -41.32 33.73
N ILE A 9 -1.10 -41.89 32.69
CA ILE A 9 -0.68 -41.13 31.49
C ILE A 9 -1.69 -41.35 30.36
N ASP A 10 -2.33 -40.27 29.93
CA ASP A 10 -3.37 -40.28 28.92
C ASP A 10 -2.92 -39.55 27.65
N ILE A 11 -3.01 -40.21 26.49
CA ILE A 11 -2.73 -39.58 25.19
C ILE A 11 -4.03 -38.98 24.65
N LYS A 12 -4.21 -37.66 24.81
CA LYS A 12 -5.40 -36.96 24.33
C LYS A 12 -5.41 -36.74 22.82
N ILE A 13 -4.23 -36.49 22.24
CA ILE A 13 -4.08 -36.22 20.80
C ILE A 13 -2.84 -36.94 20.29
N ARG A 14 -3.01 -37.76 19.25
CA ARG A 14 -1.88 -38.37 18.54
C ARG A 14 -1.23 -37.33 17.63
N LEU A 15 0.09 -37.39 17.46
CA LEU A 15 0.83 -36.50 16.55
C LEU A 15 0.24 -36.54 15.13
N GLN A 16 -0.38 -35.44 14.73
CA GLN A 16 -1.00 -35.22 13.43
C GLN A 16 -0.83 -33.75 13.01
N GLN A 17 -1.19 -33.42 11.77
CA GLN A 17 -1.22 -32.04 11.33
C GLN A 17 -2.23 -31.22 12.16
N SER A 18 -1.84 -30.01 12.57
CA SER A 18 -2.68 -29.10 13.34
C SER A 18 -4.02 -28.84 12.62
N SER A 19 -5.12 -29.08 13.31
CA SER A 19 -6.49 -28.93 12.78
C SER A 19 -7.41 -28.30 13.84
N LYS A 20 -8.61 -27.86 13.46
CA LYS A 20 -9.60 -27.29 14.39
C LYS A 20 -9.91 -28.21 15.58
N ILE A 21 -9.87 -29.53 15.35
CA ILE A 21 -10.06 -30.57 16.38
C ILE A 21 -9.12 -30.38 17.57
N PHE A 22 -7.90 -29.87 17.35
CA PHE A 22 -6.96 -29.60 18.42
C PHE A 22 -7.47 -28.51 19.39
N LEU A 23 -8.08 -27.44 18.85
CA LEU A 23 -8.66 -26.38 19.66
C LEU A 23 -9.88 -26.89 20.45
N ASP A 24 -10.76 -27.66 19.78
CA ASP A 24 -11.93 -28.24 20.43
C ASP A 24 -11.53 -29.18 21.59
N VAL A 25 -10.45 -29.95 21.44
CA VAL A 25 -9.95 -30.82 22.53
C VAL A 25 -9.36 -29.98 23.67
N LEU A 26 -8.63 -28.90 23.36
CA LEU A 26 -8.10 -28.00 24.39
C LEU A 26 -9.22 -27.34 25.20
N ASP A 27 -10.27 -26.86 24.55
CA ASP A 27 -11.41 -26.21 25.22
C ASP A 27 -12.18 -27.17 26.15
N ASN A 28 -12.14 -28.47 25.87
CA ASN A 28 -12.81 -29.51 26.64
C ASN A 28 -11.89 -30.23 27.65
N LEU A 29 -10.65 -29.79 27.85
CA LEU A 29 -9.74 -30.38 28.83
C LEU A 29 -10.13 -29.98 30.25
N ASP A 30 -10.68 -30.94 31.00
CA ASP A 30 -10.93 -30.78 32.44
C ASP A 30 -9.68 -31.09 33.28
N LEU A 31 -8.91 -30.05 33.59
CA LEU A 31 -7.70 -30.11 34.41
C LEU A 31 -7.98 -30.37 35.91
N ASN A 32 -9.22 -30.21 36.38
CA ASN A 32 -9.56 -30.35 37.80
C ASN A 32 -9.79 -31.80 38.24
N SER A 33 -9.84 -32.73 37.28
CA SER A 33 -10.14 -34.15 37.51
C SER A 33 -8.92 -35.02 37.90
N CYS A 34 -7.69 -34.47 37.84
CA CYS A 34 -6.44 -35.22 37.97
C CYS A 34 -5.66 -34.89 39.26
N ASN A 35 -5.73 -35.78 40.27
CA ASN A 35 -4.96 -35.66 41.53
C ASN A 35 -3.76 -36.62 41.62
N ALA A 36 -3.50 -37.44 40.60
CA ALA A 36 -2.42 -38.42 40.62
C ALA A 36 -1.09 -37.78 40.17
N LYS A 37 -0.05 -37.86 41.01
CA LYS A 37 1.32 -37.51 40.61
C LYS A 37 1.94 -38.65 39.80
N VAL A 38 2.60 -38.31 38.69
CA VAL A 38 3.21 -39.27 37.76
C VAL A 38 4.69 -38.95 37.63
N ASP A 39 5.52 -39.97 37.41
CA ASP A 39 6.94 -39.78 37.12
C ASP A 39 7.10 -39.01 35.78
N PRO A 40 7.80 -37.87 35.76
CA PRO A 40 8.07 -37.14 34.52
C PRO A 40 8.85 -37.95 33.47
N ILE A 41 9.70 -38.89 33.89
CA ILE A 41 10.48 -39.73 32.98
C ILE A 41 9.56 -40.64 32.16
N ASP A 42 8.55 -41.24 32.79
CA ASP A 42 7.58 -42.09 32.09
C ASP A 42 6.81 -41.32 31.02
N SER A 43 6.49 -40.06 31.30
CA SER A 43 5.85 -39.15 30.34
C SER A 43 6.76 -38.84 29.15
N LEU A 44 8.05 -38.61 29.40
CA LEU A 44 9.06 -38.41 28.36
C LEU A 44 9.30 -39.68 27.53
N VAL A 45 9.31 -40.87 28.15
CA VAL A 45 9.44 -42.15 27.44
C VAL A 45 8.27 -42.37 26.48
N ILE A 46 7.05 -42.03 26.88
CA ILE A 46 5.86 -42.12 26.00
C ILE A 46 5.97 -41.11 24.84
N ALA A 47 6.36 -39.87 25.14
CA ALA A 47 6.55 -38.84 24.11
C ALA A 47 7.63 -39.26 23.08
N TYR A 48 8.78 -39.77 23.58
CA TYR A 48 9.84 -40.33 22.74
C TYR A 48 9.33 -41.45 21.84
N LYS A 49 8.67 -42.46 22.41
CA LYS A 49 8.13 -43.61 21.63
C LYS A 49 7.13 -43.15 20.56
N HIS A 50 6.34 -42.13 20.86
CA HIS A 50 5.38 -41.59 19.91
C HIS A 50 6.07 -40.87 18.74
N ILE A 51 7.18 -40.16 18.99
CA ILE A 51 8.01 -39.55 17.94
C ILE A 51 8.79 -40.61 17.16
N GLU A 52 9.35 -41.60 17.84
CA GLU A 52 10.11 -42.69 17.23
C GLU A 52 9.24 -43.48 16.26
N ASN A 53 8.05 -43.94 16.70
CA ASN A 53 7.16 -44.76 15.88
C ASN A 53 6.69 -44.07 14.59
N LEU A 54 6.49 -42.75 14.62
CA LEU A 54 5.92 -42.01 13.48
C LEU A 54 6.99 -41.29 12.64
N TYR A 55 8.06 -40.80 13.28
CA TYR A 55 8.97 -39.82 12.68
C TYR A 55 10.46 -40.18 12.84
N ALA A 56 10.82 -41.38 13.32
CA ALA A 56 12.23 -41.81 13.33
C ALA A 56 12.85 -41.77 11.92
N SER A 57 12.09 -42.13 10.89
CA SER A 57 12.55 -42.10 9.49
C SER A 57 12.75 -40.69 8.93
N LYS A 58 12.15 -39.65 9.54
CA LYS A 58 12.17 -38.26 9.06
C LYS A 58 13.34 -37.48 9.66
N LYS A 59 14.55 -37.76 9.18
CA LYS A 59 15.80 -37.11 9.66
C LYS A 59 15.89 -35.60 9.40
N SER A 60 15.16 -35.07 8.42
CA SER A 60 15.17 -33.65 8.04
C SER A 60 14.23 -32.78 8.89
N TRP A 61 13.40 -33.39 9.74
CA TRP A 61 12.41 -32.69 10.54
C TRP A 61 13.00 -32.31 11.89
N THR A 62 12.79 -31.07 12.31
CA THR A 62 13.06 -30.64 13.68
C THR A 62 12.02 -31.26 14.61
N LYS A 63 12.46 -31.99 15.62
CA LYS A 63 11.60 -32.67 16.59
C LYS A 63 11.81 -31.99 17.93
N ASN A 64 10.75 -31.41 18.49
CA ASN A 64 10.81 -30.75 19.78
C ASN A 64 9.73 -31.31 20.69
N ILE A 65 10.05 -31.49 21.97
CA ILE A 65 9.10 -31.82 23.03
C ILE A 65 9.04 -30.61 23.96
N ASN A 66 7.88 -29.98 24.06
CA ASN A 66 7.59 -28.97 25.08
C ASN A 66 7.02 -29.69 26.30
N PHE A 67 7.70 -29.58 27.43
CA PHE A 67 7.36 -30.30 28.65
C PHE A 67 7.03 -29.32 29.77
N ILE A 68 5.76 -29.27 30.14
CA ILE A 68 5.21 -28.34 31.14
C ILE A 68 5.18 -29.08 32.48
N ILE A 69 5.88 -28.55 33.48
CA ILE A 69 6.13 -29.21 34.76
C ILE A 69 5.75 -28.29 35.93
N GLY A 70 5.09 -28.85 36.95
CA GLY A 70 4.93 -28.22 38.26
C GLY A 70 6.11 -28.49 39.22
N ASP A 71 6.22 -27.70 40.29
CA ASP A 71 7.44 -27.63 41.10
C ASP A 71 7.71 -28.90 41.96
N ASP A 72 6.68 -29.69 42.26
CA ASP A 72 6.76 -30.84 43.17
C ASP A 72 6.95 -32.19 42.44
N LEU A 73 8.11 -32.40 41.80
CA LEU A 73 8.43 -33.69 41.17
C LEU A 73 9.58 -34.44 41.85
N THR A 74 9.33 -35.70 42.19
CA THR A 74 10.33 -36.66 42.67
C THR A 74 10.48 -37.78 41.64
N THR A 75 11.72 -38.14 41.30
CA THR A 75 12.05 -39.17 40.29
C THR A 75 12.87 -40.31 40.86
N ASP A 76 12.65 -41.51 40.32
CA ASP A 76 13.50 -42.67 40.56
C ASP A 76 14.60 -42.73 39.47
N ASN A 77 15.86 -42.59 39.89
CA ASN A 77 17.03 -42.26 39.05
C ASN A 77 17.45 -43.29 37.97
N TYR A 78 16.72 -44.38 37.72
CA TYR A 78 17.30 -45.56 37.05
C TYR A 78 17.37 -45.48 35.51
N GLU A 79 16.65 -44.56 34.84
CA GLU A 79 16.51 -44.59 33.37
C GLU A 79 17.03 -43.36 32.59
N ILE A 80 17.57 -42.34 33.28
CA ILE A 80 17.93 -41.04 32.65
C ILE A 80 19.00 -41.17 31.56
N ASN A 81 20.05 -41.97 31.80
CA ASN A 81 21.17 -42.09 30.86
C ASN A 81 20.77 -42.79 29.56
N ASN A 82 19.90 -43.80 29.64
CA ASN A 82 19.43 -44.52 28.46
C ASN A 82 18.50 -43.63 27.63
N LEU A 83 17.56 -42.96 28.28
CA LEU A 83 16.62 -42.05 27.61
C LEU A 83 17.35 -40.86 26.95
N SER A 84 18.33 -40.27 27.64
CA SER A 84 19.09 -39.13 27.10
C SER A 84 19.86 -39.51 25.82
N ASN A 85 20.47 -40.70 25.80
CA ASN A 85 21.13 -41.21 24.60
C ASN A 85 20.15 -41.41 23.43
N LEU A 86 18.96 -41.95 23.69
CA LEU A 86 17.93 -42.14 22.68
C LEU A 86 17.40 -40.80 22.12
N ILE A 87 17.19 -39.82 22.99
CA ILE A 87 16.75 -38.46 22.63
C ILE A 87 17.80 -37.78 21.74
N ASN A 88 19.09 -37.87 22.11
CA ASN A 88 20.18 -37.32 21.31
C ASN A 88 20.33 -38.02 19.96
N GLN A 89 20.17 -39.35 19.90
CA GLN A 89 20.21 -40.12 18.64
C GLN A 89 19.15 -39.68 17.63
N LEU A 90 17.97 -39.28 18.08
CA LEU A 90 16.91 -38.76 17.22
C LEU A 90 16.97 -37.24 17.01
N HIS A 91 17.95 -36.55 17.61
CA HIS A 91 18.10 -35.10 17.66
C HIS A 91 16.82 -34.39 18.11
N ILE A 92 16.21 -34.87 19.19
CA ILE A 92 15.00 -34.26 19.76
C ILE A 92 15.41 -33.13 20.70
N GLY A 93 14.93 -31.91 20.45
CA GLY A 93 15.06 -30.79 21.38
C GLY A 93 14.05 -30.88 22.52
N LEU A 94 14.48 -30.62 23.75
CA LEU A 94 13.61 -30.54 24.92
C LEU A 94 13.49 -29.11 25.41
N ASN A 95 12.25 -28.64 25.54
CA ASN A 95 11.94 -27.35 26.12
C ASN A 95 11.15 -27.54 27.41
N PHE A 96 11.79 -27.25 28.55
CA PHE A 96 11.18 -27.31 29.87
C PHE A 96 10.47 -26.01 30.19
N ILE A 97 9.20 -26.08 30.56
CA ILE A 97 8.38 -24.94 30.97
C ILE A 97 8.04 -25.11 32.45
N LYS A 98 8.70 -24.34 33.32
CA LYS A 98 8.53 -24.38 34.78
C LYS A 98 7.36 -23.51 35.25
N MET A 99 6.68 -23.89 36.33
CA MET A 99 5.61 -23.08 36.93
C MET A 99 6.17 -21.90 37.74
N SER A 100 7.30 -22.09 38.44
CA SER A 100 8.01 -21.03 39.15
C SER A 100 9.50 -20.96 38.78
N ASP A 101 10.16 -19.87 39.17
CA ASP A 101 11.59 -19.63 38.97
C ASP A 101 12.50 -20.51 39.87
N HIS A 102 11.93 -21.38 40.69
CA HIS A 102 12.72 -22.21 41.60
C HIS A 102 13.57 -23.26 40.85
N GLU A 103 14.72 -23.59 41.44
CA GLU A 103 15.58 -24.67 40.95
C GLU A 103 14.80 -25.99 41.02
N ASN A 104 14.84 -26.74 39.92
CA ASN A 104 14.15 -28.01 39.82
C ASN A 104 15.21 -29.10 39.62
N LEU A 105 15.46 -29.84 40.70
CA LEU A 105 16.46 -30.91 40.78
C LEU A 105 16.37 -31.93 39.64
N PHE A 106 15.18 -32.14 39.06
CA PHE A 106 14.99 -33.03 37.92
C PHE A 106 15.57 -32.43 36.62
N ILE A 107 15.30 -31.16 36.34
CA ILE A 107 15.81 -30.46 35.15
C ILE A 107 17.32 -30.30 35.22
N ASP A 108 17.85 -29.95 36.40
CA ASP A 108 19.29 -29.75 36.60
C ASP A 108 20.07 -31.07 36.45
N ARG A 109 19.43 -32.21 36.76
CA ARG A 109 20.01 -33.53 36.54
C ARG A 109 19.96 -33.99 35.08
N LEU A 110 18.93 -33.61 34.33
CA LEU A 110 18.68 -34.15 32.99
C LEU A 110 19.24 -33.26 31.87
N SER A 111 19.21 -31.94 32.05
CA SER A 111 19.73 -30.96 31.08
C SER A 111 21.19 -31.18 30.64
N PRO A 112 22.14 -31.63 31.48
CA PRO A 112 23.53 -31.83 31.05
C PRO A 112 23.71 -33.00 30.08
N TYR A 113 22.78 -33.96 30.07
CA TYR A 113 22.88 -35.17 29.26
C TYR A 113 22.25 -35.03 27.87
N ILE A 114 21.61 -33.90 27.57
CA ILE A 114 20.84 -33.71 26.33
C ILE A 114 21.34 -32.46 25.61
N GLU A 115 21.76 -32.66 24.36
CA GLU A 115 22.47 -31.64 23.56
C GLU A 115 21.66 -30.36 23.34
N ASN A 116 20.34 -30.49 23.19
CA ASN A 116 19.44 -29.38 22.84
C ASN A 116 18.36 -29.20 23.91
N THR A 117 18.72 -28.56 25.02
CA THR A 117 17.81 -28.28 26.13
C THR A 117 17.60 -26.77 26.30
N THR A 118 16.33 -26.34 26.35
CA THR A 118 15.94 -24.99 26.75
C THR A 118 15.07 -25.05 28.00
N THR A 119 15.18 -24.04 28.85
CA THR A 119 14.36 -23.91 30.07
C THR A 119 13.78 -22.52 30.10
N ASP A 120 12.46 -22.45 30.15
CA ASP A 120 11.68 -21.22 30.28
C ASP A 120 10.72 -21.35 31.47
N THR A 121 10.19 -20.22 31.93
CA THR A 121 9.07 -20.21 32.88
C THR A 121 7.75 -20.03 32.15
N LEU A 122 6.67 -20.50 32.77
CA LEU A 122 5.32 -20.40 32.22
C LEU A 122 4.94 -18.94 31.99
N ASP A 123 5.25 -18.05 32.93
CA ASP A 123 4.96 -16.62 32.80
C ASP A 123 5.74 -15.99 31.64
N HIS A 124 7.03 -16.34 31.48
CA HIS A 124 7.82 -15.88 30.35
C HIS A 124 7.25 -16.40 29.02
N GLN A 125 6.90 -17.69 28.95
CA GLN A 125 6.28 -18.29 27.77
C GLN A 125 4.91 -17.67 27.45
N LEU A 126 4.08 -17.41 28.47
CA LEU A 126 2.78 -16.75 28.30
C LEU A 126 2.95 -15.30 27.80
N ASP A 127 3.95 -14.57 28.29
CA ASP A 127 4.28 -13.24 27.76
C ASP A 127 4.75 -13.29 26.30
N GLN A 128 5.59 -14.27 25.96
CA GLN A 128 6.04 -14.49 24.57
C GLN A 128 4.91 -14.96 23.64
N LEU A 129 3.95 -15.74 24.13
CA LEU A 129 2.78 -16.20 23.37
C LEU A 129 1.75 -15.09 23.15
N LYS A 130 1.64 -14.14 24.09
CA LYS A 130 0.85 -12.91 23.89
C LYS A 130 1.46 -12.04 22.79
N LYS A 131 2.79 -12.08 22.67
CA LYS A 131 3.49 -11.37 21.60
C LYS A 131 3.17 -12.01 20.24
N PRO A 132 2.97 -11.19 19.20
CA PRO A 132 2.82 -11.70 17.86
C PRO A 132 4.03 -12.55 17.48
N HIS A 133 3.81 -13.75 16.91
CA HIS A 133 4.93 -14.60 16.52
C HIS A 133 5.71 -13.98 15.35
N PRO A 134 7.06 -13.91 15.41
CA PRO A 134 7.84 -13.52 14.27
C PRO A 134 7.65 -14.57 13.17
N SER A 135 7.06 -14.15 12.05
CA SER A 135 7.05 -14.98 10.84
C SER A 135 8.48 -15.00 10.31
N SER A 136 9.25 -16.03 10.69
CA SER A 136 10.53 -16.28 10.05
C SER A 136 10.27 -16.69 8.61
N SER A 137 10.17 -15.71 7.71
CA SER A 137 10.12 -15.97 6.28
C SER A 137 11.48 -16.48 5.87
N LYS A 138 11.64 -17.81 5.87
CA LYS A 138 12.88 -18.46 5.46
C LYS A 138 13.06 -18.26 3.97
N SER A 139 14.01 -17.43 3.57
CA SER A 139 14.50 -17.39 2.20
C SER A 139 15.35 -18.63 1.94
N ALA A 140 15.11 -19.33 0.84
CA ALA A 140 15.95 -20.45 0.44
C ALA A 140 17.29 -19.92 -0.09
N ALA A 141 18.39 -20.46 0.41
CA ALA A 141 19.72 -20.21 -0.15
C ALA A 141 19.88 -20.94 -1.48
N GLN A 142 20.41 -20.24 -2.48
CA GLN A 142 20.65 -20.74 -3.83
C GLN A 142 22.15 -20.87 -4.06
N SER A 143 22.60 -22.02 -4.56
CA SER A 143 23.99 -22.17 -4.97
C SER A 143 24.29 -21.31 -6.20
N SER A 144 25.38 -20.56 -6.16
CA SER A 144 25.89 -19.74 -7.26
C SER A 144 27.43 -19.81 -7.28
N ARG A 145 28.02 -19.15 -8.28
CA ARG A 145 29.47 -18.94 -8.38
C ARG A 145 29.77 -17.45 -8.29
N PHE A 146 30.83 -17.12 -7.57
CA PHE A 146 31.40 -15.78 -7.51
C PHE A 146 32.71 -15.80 -8.31
N ASN A 147 32.66 -15.26 -9.53
CA ASN A 147 33.77 -15.23 -10.46
C ASN A 147 34.54 -13.93 -10.27
N ILE A 148 35.81 -14.03 -9.88
CA ILE A 148 36.71 -12.88 -9.76
C ILE A 148 37.42 -12.62 -11.09
N SER A 149 37.75 -13.70 -11.80
CA SER A 149 38.32 -13.72 -13.14
C SER A 149 37.89 -15.02 -13.84
N ASP A 150 38.28 -15.18 -15.10
CA ASP A 150 38.03 -16.42 -15.86
C ASP A 150 38.69 -17.65 -15.24
N GLU A 151 39.72 -17.45 -14.40
CA GLU A 151 40.47 -18.51 -13.72
C GLU A 151 40.02 -18.73 -12.27
N ILE A 152 39.52 -17.70 -11.60
CA ILE A 152 39.20 -17.72 -10.18
C ILE A 152 37.69 -17.66 -9.99
N SER A 153 37.11 -18.82 -9.65
CA SER A 153 35.68 -18.97 -9.33
C SER A 153 35.49 -19.61 -7.96
N ILE A 154 34.71 -18.96 -7.11
CA ILE A 154 34.43 -19.39 -5.74
C ILE A 154 32.97 -19.87 -5.67
N LYS A 155 32.73 -21.03 -5.03
CA LYS A 155 31.36 -21.50 -4.81
C LYS A 155 30.72 -20.74 -3.65
N VAL A 156 29.57 -20.13 -3.90
CA VAL A 156 28.87 -19.31 -2.91
C VAL A 156 27.39 -19.67 -2.83
N LYS A 157 26.77 -19.28 -1.72
CA LYS A 157 25.33 -19.26 -1.53
C LYS A 157 24.85 -17.83 -1.65
N TYR A 158 23.84 -17.62 -2.47
CA TYR A 158 23.07 -16.40 -2.56
C TYR A 158 21.74 -16.60 -1.82
N GLN A 159 21.42 -15.73 -0.87
CA GLN A 159 20.20 -15.81 -0.08
C GLN A 159 19.59 -14.43 0.11
N LYS A 160 18.29 -14.28 -0.12
CA LYS A 160 17.63 -12.99 0.15
C LYS A 160 17.62 -12.70 1.65
N ALA A 161 17.96 -11.49 2.05
CA ALA A 161 17.96 -11.11 3.46
C ALA A 161 16.54 -11.02 4.04
N VAL A 162 15.60 -10.60 3.19
CA VAL A 162 14.18 -10.55 3.54
C VAL A 162 13.46 -11.63 2.75
N GLY A 163 12.73 -12.49 3.47
CA GLY A 163 11.87 -13.48 2.84
C GLY A 163 10.61 -12.82 2.27
N LYS A 164 10.03 -13.41 1.22
CA LYS A 164 8.79 -12.86 0.64
C LYS A 164 7.66 -12.99 1.66
N ALA A 165 6.93 -11.91 1.91
CA ALA A 165 5.64 -12.00 2.58
C ALA A 165 4.72 -12.90 1.75
N THR A 166 4.20 -13.97 2.35
CA THR A 166 3.23 -14.84 1.70
C THR A 166 1.96 -14.04 1.45
N LYS A 167 1.69 -13.73 0.18
CA LYS A 167 0.38 -13.21 -0.22
C LYS A 167 -0.66 -14.24 0.17
N LEU A 168 -1.60 -13.86 1.03
CA LEU A 168 -2.75 -14.70 1.35
C LEU A 168 -3.55 -14.91 0.05
N PRO A 169 -3.69 -16.15 -0.43
CA PRO A 169 -4.41 -16.42 -1.67
C PRO A 169 -5.91 -16.30 -1.40
N LEU A 170 -6.44 -15.08 -1.44
CA LEU A 170 -7.87 -14.85 -1.44
C LEU A 170 -8.45 -15.41 -2.74
N LYS A 171 -9.45 -16.28 -2.62
CA LYS A 171 -10.17 -16.85 -3.75
C LYS A 171 -11.54 -16.20 -3.82
N SER A 172 -11.93 -15.76 -5.01
CA SER A 172 -13.29 -15.30 -5.26
C SER A 172 -14.24 -16.49 -5.37
N LEU A 173 -15.23 -16.53 -4.48
CA LEU A 173 -16.30 -17.52 -4.47
C LEU A 173 -17.63 -16.82 -4.75
N ARG A 174 -18.58 -17.54 -5.34
CA ARG A 174 -19.96 -17.07 -5.46
C ARG A 174 -20.62 -17.11 -4.07
N ALA A 175 -21.35 -16.05 -3.71
CA ALA A 175 -22.00 -15.94 -2.41
C ALA A 175 -23.02 -17.09 -2.17
N ASP A 176 -23.77 -17.44 -3.21
CA ASP A 176 -24.92 -18.35 -3.07
C ASP A 176 -24.52 -19.80 -2.78
N ASN A 177 -23.39 -20.26 -3.33
CA ASN A 177 -23.00 -21.68 -3.28
C ASN A 177 -21.51 -21.92 -3.01
N ASN A 178 -20.75 -20.88 -2.67
CA ASN A 178 -19.30 -20.94 -2.45
C ASN A 178 -18.51 -21.62 -3.58
N SER A 179 -19.05 -21.65 -4.81
CA SER A 179 -18.35 -22.22 -5.96
C SER A 179 -17.32 -21.23 -6.52
N LYS A 180 -16.24 -21.76 -7.09
CA LYS A 180 -15.15 -20.95 -7.65
C LYS A 180 -15.65 -20.12 -8.83
N VAL A 181 -15.39 -18.82 -8.81
CA VAL A 181 -15.64 -17.93 -9.95
C VAL A 181 -14.59 -18.18 -11.03
N SER A 182 -15.03 -18.40 -12.26
CA SER A 182 -14.17 -18.48 -13.45
C SER A 182 -14.40 -17.24 -14.30
N THR A 183 -13.33 -16.53 -14.64
CA THR A 183 -13.39 -15.34 -15.51
C THR A 183 -12.68 -15.64 -16.81
N SER A 184 -13.39 -15.53 -17.93
CA SER A 184 -12.81 -15.62 -19.28
C SER A 184 -12.65 -14.21 -19.87
N GLN A 185 -11.47 -13.89 -20.38
CA GLN A 185 -11.27 -12.67 -21.15
C GLN A 185 -11.94 -12.80 -22.52
N VAL A 186 -12.61 -11.74 -22.98
CA VAL A 186 -13.24 -11.68 -24.31
C VAL A 186 -12.61 -10.54 -25.08
N HIS A 187 -12.04 -10.83 -26.24
CA HIS A 187 -11.42 -9.84 -27.11
C HIS A 187 -12.44 -9.31 -28.12
N ARG A 188 -12.47 -7.99 -28.33
CA ARG A 188 -13.39 -7.33 -29.27
C ARG A 188 -12.63 -6.33 -30.14
N LEU A 189 -13.05 -6.25 -31.40
CA LEU A 189 -12.66 -5.20 -32.36
C LEU A 189 -13.95 -4.47 -32.74
N GLY A 190 -14.16 -3.28 -32.18
CA GLY A 190 -15.48 -2.65 -32.17
C GLY A 190 -16.51 -3.54 -31.45
N ASP A 191 -17.62 -3.82 -32.12
CA ASP A 191 -18.69 -4.70 -31.59
C ASP A 191 -18.47 -6.19 -31.89
N SER A 192 -17.50 -6.53 -32.75
CA SER A 192 -17.26 -7.91 -33.15
C SER A 192 -16.33 -8.62 -32.17
N LYS A 193 -16.72 -9.83 -31.74
CA LYS A 193 -15.83 -10.71 -30.95
C LYS A 193 -14.75 -11.28 -31.86
N VAL A 194 -13.50 -11.19 -31.42
CA VAL A 194 -12.34 -11.72 -32.13
C VAL A 194 -11.81 -12.92 -31.35
N ASP A 195 -11.51 -14.00 -32.06
CA ASP A 195 -10.92 -15.20 -31.45
C ASP A 195 -9.46 -14.95 -31.05
N SER A 196 -9.03 -15.54 -29.94
CA SER A 196 -7.69 -15.36 -29.38
C SER A 196 -6.58 -15.82 -30.32
N HIS A 197 -6.86 -16.80 -31.20
CA HIS A 197 -5.90 -17.28 -32.20
C HIS A 197 -5.60 -16.28 -33.32
N ASN A 198 -6.51 -15.33 -33.58
CA ASN A 198 -6.33 -14.29 -34.59
C ASN A 198 -5.58 -13.07 -34.05
N LEU A 199 -5.18 -13.07 -32.78
CA LEU A 199 -4.50 -11.95 -32.15
C LEU A 199 -2.99 -12.08 -32.31
N ILE A 200 -2.40 -11.08 -32.94
CA ILE A 200 -0.95 -10.93 -33.03
C ILE A 200 -0.50 -9.99 -31.94
N ARG A 201 0.51 -10.40 -31.17
CA ARG A 201 1.11 -9.52 -30.15
C ARG A 201 1.90 -8.42 -30.86
N ALA A 202 1.64 -7.16 -30.54
CA ALA A 202 2.39 -6.02 -31.05
C ALA A 202 3.06 -5.23 -29.91
N TYR A 203 4.10 -4.48 -30.26
CA TYR A 203 4.87 -3.63 -29.35
C TYR A 203 4.82 -2.18 -29.84
N HIS A 204 4.75 -1.24 -28.90
CA HIS A 204 4.87 0.17 -29.24
C HIS A 204 6.33 0.53 -29.53
N TYR A 205 6.56 1.14 -30.68
CA TYR A 205 7.80 1.82 -31.04
C TYR A 205 7.47 3.28 -31.36
N GLY A 206 7.52 4.13 -30.32
CA GLY A 206 6.97 5.48 -30.40
C GLY A 206 5.46 5.46 -30.64
N SER A 207 5.01 6.12 -31.70
CA SER A 207 3.60 6.13 -32.14
C SER A 207 3.18 4.91 -32.96
N ILE A 208 4.15 4.09 -33.41
CA ILE A 208 3.90 2.96 -34.31
C ILE A 208 3.71 1.67 -33.51
N LEU A 209 2.76 0.84 -33.95
CA LEU A 209 2.60 -0.53 -33.46
C LEU A 209 3.36 -1.47 -34.40
N VAL A 210 4.38 -2.14 -33.86
CA VAL A 210 5.17 -3.14 -34.58
C VAL A 210 4.69 -4.53 -34.16
N PRO A 211 4.13 -5.34 -35.08
CA PRO A 211 3.74 -6.71 -34.75
C PRO A 211 4.98 -7.54 -34.40
N ARG A 212 4.81 -8.53 -33.53
CA ARG A 212 5.84 -9.51 -33.21
C ARG A 212 6.27 -10.21 -34.51
N PRO A 213 7.58 -10.32 -34.82
CA PRO A 213 8.06 -11.07 -35.96
C PRO A 213 7.65 -12.53 -35.87
N ASP A 214 7.28 -13.13 -36.99
CA ASP A 214 6.94 -14.54 -37.06
C ASP A 214 8.19 -15.41 -36.87
N GLU A 215 8.01 -16.64 -36.39
CA GLU A 215 9.12 -17.59 -36.22
C GLU A 215 9.80 -17.92 -37.57
N SER A 216 9.05 -17.87 -38.68
CA SER A 216 9.59 -18.01 -40.04
C SER A 216 10.50 -16.86 -40.48
N GLU A 217 10.36 -15.68 -39.87
CA GLU A 217 11.21 -14.50 -40.13
C GLU A 217 12.44 -14.44 -39.22
N GLY A 218 12.68 -15.49 -38.42
CA GLY A 218 13.81 -15.58 -37.49
C GLY A 218 13.50 -15.09 -36.07
N GLY A 219 12.27 -14.66 -35.79
CA GLY A 219 11.83 -14.25 -34.44
C GLY A 219 12.59 -13.06 -33.85
N PHE A 220 12.55 -12.92 -32.53
CA PHE A 220 13.41 -11.96 -31.83
C PHE A 220 14.78 -12.57 -31.57
N VAL A 221 15.83 -11.76 -31.67
CA VAL A 221 17.17 -12.15 -31.20
C VAL A 221 17.09 -12.47 -29.71
N GLU A 222 17.41 -13.71 -29.35
CA GLU A 222 17.43 -14.15 -27.96
C GLU A 222 18.58 -13.50 -27.21
N PHE A 223 18.30 -13.01 -26.00
CA PHE A 223 19.33 -12.46 -25.12
C PHE A 223 20.07 -13.61 -24.43
N THR A 224 21.35 -13.77 -24.73
CA THR A 224 22.20 -14.82 -24.12
C THR A 224 22.99 -14.28 -22.94
N SER A 225 23.02 -15.00 -21.82
CA SER A 225 23.89 -14.62 -20.70
C SER A 225 24.25 -15.79 -19.78
N GLU A 226 25.39 -15.74 -19.11
CA GLU A 226 25.81 -16.80 -18.19
C GLU A 226 25.18 -16.64 -16.80
N ALA A 227 24.99 -17.74 -16.07
CA ALA A 227 24.54 -17.68 -14.67
C ALA A 227 25.74 -17.46 -13.74
N GLY A 228 25.60 -16.60 -12.74
CA GLY A 228 26.66 -16.34 -11.78
C GLY A 228 26.64 -14.92 -11.22
N ILE A 229 27.59 -14.69 -10.31
CA ILE A 229 27.95 -13.38 -9.80
C ILE A 229 29.37 -13.09 -10.31
N ASP A 230 29.49 -12.14 -11.21
CA ASP A 230 30.76 -11.79 -11.84
C ASP A 230 31.25 -10.46 -11.25
N PHE A 231 32.46 -10.49 -10.69
CA PHE A 231 33.15 -9.29 -10.22
C PHE A 231 33.54 -8.41 -11.40
N LEU A 232 33.23 -7.12 -11.31
CA LEU A 232 33.56 -6.16 -12.36
C LEU A 232 34.68 -5.22 -11.93
N SER A 233 34.51 -4.55 -10.79
CA SER A 233 35.48 -3.56 -10.30
C SER A 233 35.25 -3.24 -8.82
N THR A 234 36.18 -2.52 -8.21
CA THR A 234 36.03 -1.97 -6.85
C THR A 234 35.84 -0.45 -6.87
N PHE A 235 35.12 0.07 -5.88
CA PHE A 235 34.95 1.50 -5.63
C PHE A 235 35.19 1.81 -4.15
N PRO A 236 35.61 3.03 -3.78
CA PRO A 236 35.67 3.44 -2.38
C PRO A 236 34.28 3.37 -1.74
N ALA A 237 34.18 2.80 -0.55
CA ALA A 237 32.93 2.69 0.19
C ALA A 237 32.26 4.06 0.43
N SER A 238 33.06 5.14 0.52
CA SER A 238 32.57 6.52 0.64
C SER A 238 31.76 7.04 -0.55
N THR A 239 31.89 6.42 -1.73
CA THR A 239 31.10 6.78 -2.93
C THR A 239 29.70 6.17 -2.91
N PHE A 240 29.44 5.22 -2.00
CA PHE A 240 28.15 4.57 -1.90
C PHE A 240 27.07 5.54 -1.46
N LYS A 241 25.99 5.60 -2.23
CA LYS A 241 24.79 6.35 -1.87
C LYS A 241 23.62 5.40 -1.68
N ARG A 242 23.01 5.44 -0.50
CA ARG A 242 21.95 4.51 -0.08
C ARG A 242 20.67 4.62 -0.92
N ASP A 243 20.41 5.81 -1.46
CA ASP A 243 19.29 6.16 -2.32
C ASP A 243 19.35 5.52 -3.72
N MET A 244 20.54 5.10 -4.18
CA MET A 244 20.72 4.38 -5.43
C MET A 244 20.36 2.89 -5.34
N VAL A 245 20.07 2.36 -4.16
CA VAL A 245 19.78 0.93 -3.99
C VAL A 245 18.35 0.61 -4.37
N ILE A 246 18.17 -0.42 -5.19
CA ILE A 246 16.86 -0.91 -5.63
C ILE A 246 16.57 -2.28 -5.05
N GLY A 247 15.38 -2.42 -4.46
CA GLY A 247 14.88 -3.69 -3.96
C GLY A 247 15.49 -4.09 -2.62
N GLU A 248 15.38 -5.38 -2.32
CA GLU A 248 15.77 -5.94 -1.02
C GLU A 248 17.25 -6.39 -1.03
N PRO A 249 17.96 -6.24 0.10
CA PRO A 249 19.32 -6.76 0.24
C PRO A 249 19.35 -8.29 0.18
N SER A 250 20.50 -8.83 -0.20
CA SER A 250 20.76 -10.26 -0.19
C SER A 250 22.13 -10.55 0.40
N PHE A 251 22.30 -11.74 0.96
CA PHE A 251 23.55 -12.24 1.50
C PHE A 251 24.24 -13.13 0.47
N ILE A 252 25.55 -12.97 0.33
CA ILE A 252 26.44 -13.86 -0.40
C ILE A 252 27.47 -14.36 0.61
N TYR A 253 27.51 -15.67 0.81
CA TYR A 253 28.43 -16.33 1.75
C TYR A 253 28.91 -17.66 1.18
N ALA A 254 30.01 -18.21 1.70
CA ALA A 254 30.53 -19.49 1.23
C ALA A 254 29.68 -20.66 1.78
N ASP A 255 29.65 -21.78 1.05
CA ASP A 255 29.04 -23.00 1.57
C ASP A 255 29.86 -23.52 2.77
N GLN A 256 29.23 -23.77 3.92
CA GLN A 256 29.90 -24.27 5.12
C GLN A 256 30.58 -25.63 4.90
N SER A 257 30.12 -26.40 3.92
CA SER A 257 30.73 -27.69 3.55
C SER A 257 32.05 -27.54 2.77
N ASP A 258 32.33 -26.36 2.20
CA ASP A 258 33.51 -26.11 1.36
C ASP A 258 34.45 -25.10 2.02
N GLY A 259 35.37 -25.62 2.84
CA GLY A 259 36.36 -24.81 3.55
C GLY A 259 37.31 -24.03 2.63
N SER A 260 37.59 -24.52 1.43
CA SER A 260 38.45 -23.81 0.47
C SER A 260 37.76 -22.57 -0.07
N SER A 261 36.48 -22.70 -0.47
CA SER A 261 35.67 -21.55 -0.90
C SER A 261 35.45 -20.57 0.26
N GLY A 262 35.27 -21.07 1.49
CA GLY A 262 35.19 -20.26 2.70
C GLY A 262 36.40 -19.36 2.92
N LEU A 263 37.60 -19.94 2.87
CA LEU A 263 38.85 -19.18 3.05
C LEU A 263 39.07 -18.16 1.93
N ALA A 264 38.78 -18.53 0.68
CA ALA A 264 38.92 -17.63 -0.47
C ALA A 264 37.97 -16.42 -0.38
N LEU A 265 36.70 -16.65 -0.06
CA LEU A 265 35.72 -15.57 0.09
C LEU A 265 36.03 -14.70 1.31
N SER A 266 36.41 -15.30 2.44
CA SER A 266 36.82 -14.56 3.64
C SER A 266 38.01 -13.65 3.36
N SER A 267 39.02 -14.14 2.63
CA SER A 267 40.18 -13.34 2.21
C SER A 267 39.76 -12.14 1.34
N PHE A 268 38.82 -12.35 0.42
CA PHE A 268 38.28 -11.29 -0.43
C PHE A 268 37.47 -10.25 0.38
N ILE A 269 36.60 -10.69 1.29
CA ILE A 269 35.82 -9.80 2.18
C ILE A 269 36.74 -8.94 3.04
N ASN A 270 37.73 -9.57 3.69
CA ASN A 270 38.72 -8.88 4.51
C ASN A 270 39.57 -7.89 3.70
N ALA A 271 39.88 -8.21 2.43
CA ALA A 271 40.60 -7.30 1.54
C ALA A 271 39.77 -6.06 1.16
N LEU A 272 38.46 -6.23 0.92
CA LEU A 272 37.57 -5.10 0.68
C LEU A 272 37.44 -4.21 1.92
N ASP A 273 37.20 -4.82 3.09
CA ASP A 273 37.00 -4.10 4.34
C ASP A 273 38.23 -3.27 4.75
N LYS A 274 39.41 -3.90 4.78
CA LYS A 274 40.68 -3.22 5.17
C LYS A 274 41.04 -2.04 4.28
N ASN A 275 40.65 -2.09 3.00
CA ASN A 275 40.92 -1.02 2.04
C ASN A 275 39.77 -0.01 1.93
N GLY A 276 38.67 -0.19 2.68
CA GLY A 276 37.50 0.68 2.58
C GLY A 276 36.86 0.63 1.19
N LEU A 277 36.82 -0.54 0.57
CA LEU A 277 36.31 -0.76 -0.79
C LEU A 277 35.01 -1.55 -0.78
N ILE A 278 34.21 -1.34 -1.82
CA ILE A 278 33.04 -2.14 -2.18
C ILE A 278 33.22 -2.71 -3.59
N ALA A 279 32.60 -3.83 -3.88
CA ALA A 279 32.70 -4.48 -5.19
C ALA A 279 31.45 -4.22 -6.03
N LEU A 280 31.62 -3.82 -7.28
CA LEU A 280 30.58 -3.83 -8.29
C LEU A 280 30.56 -5.20 -8.97
N VAL A 281 29.37 -5.79 -9.04
CA VAL A 281 29.18 -7.12 -9.61
C VAL A 281 28.02 -7.15 -10.60
N ARG A 282 28.13 -8.03 -11.58
CA ARG A 282 27.03 -8.45 -12.45
C ARG A 282 26.43 -9.73 -11.88
N TYR A 283 25.12 -9.79 -11.76
CA TYR A 283 24.39 -10.93 -11.20
C TYR A 283 23.33 -11.42 -12.17
N ALA A 284 23.39 -12.70 -12.53
CA ALA A 284 22.30 -13.41 -13.20
C ALA A 284 22.04 -14.73 -12.48
N ARG A 285 20.77 -14.98 -12.14
CA ARG A 285 20.38 -16.16 -11.37
C ARG A 285 20.38 -17.43 -12.21
N THR A 286 19.95 -17.36 -13.46
CA THR A 286 19.94 -18.49 -14.40
C THR A 286 20.54 -18.09 -15.73
N LYS A 287 20.95 -19.09 -16.53
CA LYS A 287 21.47 -18.85 -17.87
C LYS A 287 20.38 -18.16 -18.70
N ASP A 288 20.77 -17.16 -19.48
CA ASP A 288 19.92 -16.37 -20.37
C ASP A 288 18.88 -15.50 -19.63
N GLU A 289 18.97 -15.42 -18.29
CA GLU A 289 18.22 -14.44 -17.49
C GLU A 289 18.82 -13.04 -17.64
N LYS A 290 17.97 -12.01 -17.60
CA LYS A 290 18.44 -10.62 -17.65
C LYS A 290 19.35 -10.34 -16.44
N PRO A 291 20.61 -9.95 -16.65
CA PRO A 291 21.51 -9.65 -15.54
C PRO A 291 21.13 -8.35 -14.85
N TYR A 292 21.49 -8.27 -13.59
CA TYR A 292 21.40 -7.08 -12.78
C TYR A 292 22.80 -6.62 -12.37
N LEU A 293 22.96 -5.31 -12.21
CA LEU A 293 24.12 -4.78 -11.51
C LEU A 293 23.83 -4.67 -10.02
N GLY A 294 24.84 -4.92 -9.22
CA GLY A 294 24.75 -4.71 -7.78
C GLY A 294 26.10 -4.41 -7.15
N LEU A 295 26.04 -3.86 -5.94
CA LEU A 295 27.17 -3.59 -5.08
C LEU A 295 27.23 -4.66 -4.00
N CYS A 296 28.43 -5.15 -3.72
CA CYS A 296 28.73 -6.07 -2.64
C CYS A 296 29.51 -5.33 -1.56
N LEU A 297 28.89 -5.16 -0.40
CA LEU A 297 29.51 -4.55 0.78
C LEU A 297 30.08 -5.65 1.67
N PRO A 298 31.33 -5.54 2.15
CA PRO A 298 31.88 -6.49 3.12
C PRO A 298 31.21 -6.27 4.49
N ILE A 299 30.74 -7.35 5.11
CA ILE A 299 30.21 -7.32 6.49
C ILE A 299 30.95 -8.37 7.30
N ILE A 300 31.58 -7.92 8.39
CA ILE A 300 32.35 -8.75 9.33
C ILE A 300 31.76 -8.53 10.73
N ASN A 301 31.00 -9.51 11.22
CA ASN A 301 30.33 -9.48 12.52
C ASN A 301 30.79 -10.66 13.38
N GLY A 302 31.80 -10.43 14.22
CA GLY A 302 32.36 -11.47 15.10
C GLY A 302 32.94 -12.63 14.28
N GLN A 303 32.35 -13.82 14.41
CA GLN A 303 32.75 -15.01 13.64
C GLN A 303 32.03 -15.16 12.29
N THR A 304 31.12 -14.24 11.95
CA THR A 304 30.33 -14.32 10.73
C THR A 304 30.80 -13.27 9.72
N GLU A 305 31.09 -13.72 8.50
CA GLU A 305 31.52 -12.88 7.38
C GLU A 305 30.65 -13.16 6.16
N TYR A 306 30.20 -12.11 5.47
CA TYR A 306 29.45 -12.24 4.23
C TYR A 306 29.54 -10.96 3.39
N LEU A 307 29.22 -11.06 2.10
CA LEU A 307 28.99 -9.91 1.23
C LEU A 307 27.49 -9.58 1.21
N GLN A 308 27.13 -8.35 1.53
CA GLN A 308 25.78 -7.85 1.34
C GLN A 308 25.62 -7.32 -0.09
N TYR A 309 24.83 -8.03 -0.90
CA TYR A 309 24.47 -7.64 -2.25
C TYR A 309 23.30 -6.66 -2.25
N LEU A 310 23.52 -5.49 -2.84
CA LEU A 310 22.54 -4.44 -3.06
C LEU A 310 22.41 -4.18 -4.56
N ARG A 311 21.24 -4.40 -5.14
CA ARG A 311 21.01 -4.12 -6.56
C ARG A 311 21.00 -2.61 -6.81
N ILE A 312 21.55 -2.18 -7.95
CA ILE A 312 21.56 -0.79 -8.39
C ILE A 312 20.82 -0.62 -9.73
N PRO A 313 20.31 0.58 -10.06
CA PRO A 313 19.67 0.87 -11.33
C PRO A 313 20.66 0.85 -12.49
N PHE A 314 20.14 0.51 -13.67
CA PHE A 314 20.74 0.94 -14.93
C PHE A 314 20.42 2.42 -15.21
N ALA A 315 21.18 3.05 -16.12
CA ALA A 315 20.99 4.44 -16.50
C ALA A 315 19.53 4.76 -16.89
N ASP A 316 18.89 3.88 -17.68
CA ASP A 316 17.50 4.04 -18.14
C ASP A 316 16.45 3.97 -17.01
N GLN A 317 16.83 3.49 -15.83
CA GLN A 317 15.95 3.39 -14.66
C GLN A 317 16.05 4.63 -13.76
N MET A 318 17.05 5.49 -13.98
CA MET A 318 17.21 6.72 -13.22
C MET A 318 16.25 7.80 -13.75
N ARG A 319 15.60 8.51 -12.83
CA ARG A 319 14.73 9.64 -13.15
C ARG A 319 15.33 10.92 -12.60
N ASN A 320 15.86 11.74 -13.51
CA ASN A 320 16.49 13.00 -13.14
C ASN A 320 15.45 14.11 -13.11
N TYR A 321 14.91 14.40 -11.92
CA TYR A 321 14.04 15.54 -11.69
C TYR A 321 14.88 16.71 -11.16
N SER A 322 14.72 17.88 -11.77
CA SER A 322 15.34 19.11 -11.28
C SER A 322 14.38 19.82 -10.33
N PHE A 323 14.80 20.03 -9.09
CA PHE A 323 14.07 20.80 -8.08
C PHE A 323 14.80 22.10 -7.77
N PRO A 324 14.09 23.21 -7.49
CA PRO A 324 14.72 24.42 -6.95
C PRO A 324 15.43 24.12 -5.63
N SER A 325 16.55 24.80 -5.37
CA SER A 325 17.23 24.70 -4.07
C SER A 325 16.33 25.26 -2.96
N LEU A 326 16.27 24.54 -1.83
CA LEU A 326 15.59 25.01 -0.62
C LEU A 326 16.49 25.87 0.27
N GLU A 327 17.81 25.81 0.06
CA GLU A 327 18.82 26.53 0.85
C GLU A 327 19.14 27.91 0.27
N ARG A 328 19.04 28.05 -1.06
CA ARG A 328 19.41 29.27 -1.76
C ARG A 328 18.27 29.73 -2.66
N VAL A 329 17.73 30.91 -2.36
CA VAL A 329 16.84 31.63 -3.26
C VAL A 329 17.68 32.65 -4.03
N VAL A 330 17.69 32.52 -5.36
CA VAL A 330 18.36 33.49 -6.25
C VAL A 330 17.32 34.41 -6.89
N THR A 331 17.67 35.68 -7.05
CA THR A 331 16.90 36.61 -7.89
C THR A 331 17.02 36.23 -9.37
N LYS A 332 16.19 36.83 -10.23
CA LYS A 332 16.31 36.68 -11.70
C LYS A 332 17.68 37.12 -12.24
N SER A 333 18.45 37.91 -11.48
CA SER A 333 19.82 38.34 -11.79
C SER A 333 20.92 37.43 -11.23
N GLY A 334 20.58 36.36 -10.50
CA GLY A 334 21.53 35.36 -9.98
C GLY A 334 22.12 35.66 -8.60
N GLU A 335 21.77 36.80 -7.99
CA GLU A 335 22.25 37.19 -6.67
C GLU A 335 21.52 36.39 -5.55
N PRO A 336 22.25 35.89 -4.54
CA PRO A 336 21.63 35.17 -3.42
C PRO A 336 20.85 36.11 -2.50
N LEU A 337 19.57 35.81 -2.27
CA LEU A 337 18.76 36.46 -1.25
C LEU A 337 19.06 35.83 0.11
N GLN A 338 19.45 36.64 1.09
CA GLN A 338 19.63 36.17 2.48
C GLN A 338 18.30 36.03 3.22
N ASN A 339 17.33 36.91 2.93
CA ASN A 339 16.02 36.90 3.57
C ASN A 339 14.95 36.64 2.51
N HIS A 340 14.26 35.49 2.62
CA HIS A 340 13.15 35.14 1.75
C HIS A 340 12.09 34.39 2.55
N LYS A 341 10.81 34.48 2.14
CA LYS A 341 9.68 33.77 2.78
C LYS A 341 9.88 32.25 2.88
N TYR A 342 10.72 31.69 2.01
CA TYR A 342 11.01 30.25 1.96
C TYR A 342 12.32 29.86 2.65
N LEU A 343 13.07 30.84 3.18
CA LEU A 343 14.26 30.58 3.98
C LEU A 343 13.88 30.65 5.46
N PRO A 344 14.32 29.67 6.29
CA PRO A 344 14.03 29.68 7.71
C PRO A 344 14.80 30.82 8.41
N THR A 345 14.18 31.41 9.43
CA THR A 345 14.89 32.34 10.33
C THR A 345 15.63 31.57 11.42
N ASP A 346 16.63 32.20 12.05
CA ASP A 346 17.39 31.58 13.15
C ASP A 346 16.50 31.09 14.29
N LYS A 347 15.39 31.79 14.57
CA LYS A 347 14.39 31.37 15.56
C LYS A 347 13.67 30.10 15.17
N MET A 348 13.29 29.97 13.88
CA MET A 348 12.65 28.77 13.35
C MET A 348 13.61 27.58 13.37
N CYS A 349 14.88 27.79 13.04
CA CYS A 349 15.93 26.77 13.16
C CYS A 349 16.08 26.31 14.61
N LEU A 350 16.25 27.23 15.56
CA LEU A 350 16.41 26.90 16.98
C LEU A 350 15.17 26.21 17.58
N ALA A 351 13.96 26.65 17.18
CA ALA A 351 12.72 25.99 17.59
C ALA A 351 12.68 24.54 17.08
N MET A 352 13.01 24.32 15.80
CA MET A 352 13.06 22.99 15.21
C MET A 352 14.14 22.11 15.83
N ASP A 353 15.34 22.64 16.09
CA ASP A 353 16.43 21.91 16.75
C ASP A 353 16.01 21.43 18.14
N ASN A 354 15.38 22.31 18.94
CA ASN A 354 14.83 21.94 20.24
C ASN A 354 13.75 20.85 20.13
N PHE A 355 12.90 20.92 19.10
CA PHE A 355 11.89 19.91 18.85
C PHE A 355 12.49 18.57 18.46
N VAL A 356 13.47 18.54 17.53
CA VAL A 356 14.20 17.32 17.13
C VAL A 356 14.89 16.68 18.34
N ASN A 357 15.61 17.47 19.14
CA ASN A 357 16.27 16.98 20.36
C ASN A 357 15.25 16.42 21.38
N SER A 358 14.09 17.07 21.51
CA SER A 358 13.01 16.59 22.39
C SER A 358 12.31 15.32 21.88
N MET A 359 12.46 14.97 20.61
CA MET A 359 11.87 13.79 19.98
C MET A 359 12.88 12.69 19.69
N ASP A 360 14.12 12.82 20.15
CA ASP A 360 15.16 11.81 19.96
C ASP A 360 14.79 10.47 20.61
N LEU A 361 14.92 9.39 19.86
CA LEU A 361 14.58 8.02 20.25
C LEU A 361 15.82 7.15 20.53
N HIS A 362 17.01 7.73 20.42
CA HIS A 362 18.23 7.13 20.90
C HIS A 362 18.33 7.37 22.41
N ASP A 363 18.32 6.28 23.18
CA ASP A 363 18.64 6.36 24.61
C ASP A 363 20.16 6.54 24.74
N THR A 364 20.59 7.57 25.45
CA THR A 364 22.01 7.91 25.59
C THR A 364 22.73 6.97 26.56
N ASP A 365 21.99 6.33 27.47
CA ASP A 365 22.55 5.56 28.58
C ASP A 365 22.55 4.04 28.32
N ASP A 366 21.55 3.53 27.61
CA ASP A 366 21.51 2.16 27.10
C ASP A 366 21.57 2.20 25.57
N LYS A 367 22.51 1.50 24.93
CA LYS A 367 22.64 1.40 23.45
C LYS A 367 21.41 0.79 22.72
N ARG A 368 20.25 0.69 23.38
CA ARG A 368 19.01 0.13 22.85
C ARG A 368 18.17 1.25 22.26
N THR A 369 18.01 1.24 20.95
CA THR A 369 17.04 2.09 20.26
C THR A 369 15.61 1.67 20.63
N TRP A 370 14.70 2.63 20.82
CA TRP A 370 13.29 2.32 21.11
C TRP A 370 12.65 1.42 20.04
N PHE A 371 13.04 1.62 18.77
CA PHE A 371 12.66 0.77 17.65
C PHE A 371 13.75 -0.28 17.41
N ASP A 372 13.36 -1.55 17.45
CA ASP A 372 14.20 -2.67 17.05
C ASP A 372 13.50 -3.49 15.96
N ILE A 373 14.22 -3.71 14.87
CA ILE A 373 13.72 -4.41 13.69
C ILE A 373 13.36 -5.86 14.05
N ASN A 374 14.16 -6.51 14.91
CA ASN A 374 13.97 -7.92 15.26
C ASN A 374 12.73 -8.17 16.13
N THR A 375 12.28 -7.15 16.85
CA THR A 375 11.08 -7.19 17.70
C THR A 375 9.90 -6.44 17.07
N SER A 376 10.06 -5.91 15.84
CA SER A 376 8.99 -5.29 15.08
C SER A 376 8.20 -6.31 14.26
N TYR A 377 6.88 -6.33 14.45
CA TYR A 377 5.97 -7.24 13.77
C TYR A 377 5.15 -6.51 12.71
N THR A 378 4.77 -7.20 11.63
CA THR A 378 3.88 -6.60 10.62
C THR A 378 2.42 -6.64 11.07
N PRO A 379 1.78 -5.50 11.41
CA PRO A 379 0.43 -5.52 11.99
C PRO A 379 -0.64 -6.12 11.06
N ALA A 380 -0.48 -5.91 9.76
CA ALA A 380 -1.40 -6.42 8.75
C ALA A 380 -1.52 -7.96 8.76
N HIS A 381 -0.40 -8.69 8.82
CA HIS A 381 -0.42 -10.15 8.82
C HIS A 381 -1.13 -10.69 10.07
N HIS A 382 -0.79 -10.17 11.24
CA HIS A 382 -1.42 -10.59 12.49
C HIS A 382 -2.90 -10.24 12.54
N ARG A 383 -3.31 -9.06 12.03
CA ARG A 383 -4.72 -8.68 11.95
C ARG A 383 -5.52 -9.62 11.04
N ILE A 384 -4.94 -10.03 9.92
CA ILE A 384 -5.61 -10.98 9.01
C ILE A 384 -5.72 -12.36 9.67
N TYR A 385 -4.67 -12.87 10.31
CA TYR A 385 -4.75 -14.15 11.02
C TYR A 385 -5.77 -14.14 12.16
N GLN A 386 -5.84 -13.04 12.92
CA GLN A 386 -6.87 -12.84 13.96
C GLN A 386 -8.28 -12.93 13.36
N ALA A 387 -8.52 -12.26 12.23
CA ALA A 387 -9.80 -12.32 11.53
C ALA A 387 -10.13 -13.73 11.01
N VAL A 388 -9.14 -14.45 10.48
CA VAL A 388 -9.32 -15.83 9.99
C VAL A 388 -9.65 -16.79 11.14
N ILE A 389 -8.97 -16.69 12.27
CA ILE A 389 -9.23 -17.52 13.46
C ILE A 389 -10.63 -17.21 14.01
N HIS A 390 -10.96 -15.92 14.17
CA HIS A 390 -12.30 -15.50 14.60
C HIS A 390 -13.38 -16.05 13.67
N GLY A 391 -13.22 -15.90 12.34
CA GLY A 391 -14.15 -16.43 11.36
C GLY A 391 -14.28 -17.96 11.42
N ALA A 392 -13.20 -18.69 11.68
CA ALA A 392 -13.21 -20.14 11.79
C ALA A 392 -13.85 -20.67 13.09
N SER A 393 -13.73 -19.91 14.19
CA SER A 393 -14.30 -20.26 15.49
C SER A 393 -15.78 -19.87 15.57
N THR A 394 -16.12 -18.64 15.22
CA THR A 394 -17.48 -18.06 15.36
C THR A 394 -18.37 -18.38 14.16
N GLY A 395 -17.80 -18.71 12.99
CA GLY A 395 -18.55 -18.90 11.75
C GLY A 395 -19.08 -17.60 11.13
N SER A 396 -18.77 -16.45 11.74
CA SER A 396 -19.16 -15.10 11.35
C SER A 396 -17.93 -14.27 10.98
N ILE A 397 -18.03 -13.47 9.91
CA ILE A 397 -16.98 -12.54 9.43
C ILE A 397 -17.40 -11.09 9.72
N ILE A 398 -18.23 -10.86 10.73
CA ILE A 398 -18.65 -9.51 11.11
C ILE A 398 -17.47 -8.77 11.74
N LYS A 399 -17.15 -7.58 11.21
CA LYS A 399 -15.99 -6.79 11.61
C LYS A 399 -16.07 -6.33 13.07
N ASP A 400 -17.28 -6.02 13.55
CA ASP A 400 -17.51 -5.44 14.87
C ASP A 400 -17.35 -6.44 16.02
N GLU A 401 -17.35 -7.74 15.70
CA GLU A 401 -17.08 -8.82 16.67
C GLU A 401 -15.58 -9.09 16.84
N LEU A 402 -14.73 -8.52 15.98
CA LEU A 402 -13.29 -8.77 16.01
C LEU A 402 -12.61 -7.91 17.09
N GLN A 403 -12.08 -8.58 18.13
CA GLN A 403 -11.27 -7.98 19.19
C GLN A 403 -10.21 -7.01 18.66
N ASP A 404 -9.82 -6.03 19.45
CA ASP A 404 -8.78 -5.08 19.07
C ASP A 404 -7.42 -5.74 18.77
N ALA A 405 -6.58 -5.06 17.98
CA ALA A 405 -5.23 -5.52 17.72
C ALA A 405 -4.36 -5.40 18.99
N HIS A 406 -3.51 -6.40 19.21
CA HIS A 406 -2.62 -6.47 20.37
C HIS A 406 -1.74 -5.20 20.51
N PRO A 407 -1.51 -4.66 21.72
CA PRO A 407 -0.74 -3.43 21.94
C PRO A 407 0.66 -3.42 21.30
N GLU A 408 1.39 -4.54 21.32
CA GLU A 408 2.71 -4.65 20.67
C GLU A 408 2.67 -4.41 19.15
N LEU A 409 1.54 -4.67 18.48
CA LEU A 409 1.38 -4.35 17.05
C LEU A 409 1.16 -2.85 16.81
N LYS A 410 0.61 -2.15 17.81
CA LYS A 410 0.34 -0.71 17.77
C LYS A 410 1.52 0.11 18.28
N LYS A 411 2.42 -0.49 19.09
CA LYS A 411 3.58 0.14 19.72
C LYS A 411 4.39 1.04 18.79
N TYR A 412 4.65 0.59 17.57
CA TYR A 412 5.46 1.32 16.58
C TYR A 412 4.66 2.16 15.58
N LEU A 413 3.33 2.17 15.66
CA LEU A 413 2.47 2.99 14.81
C LEU A 413 2.31 4.41 15.36
N GLU A 414 2.54 4.58 16.67
CA GLU A 414 2.45 5.86 17.37
C GLU A 414 3.80 6.21 17.98
N PRO A 415 4.16 7.51 18.08
CA PRO A 415 5.38 7.91 18.75
C PRO A 415 5.30 7.58 20.25
N PRO A 416 6.41 7.22 20.90
CA PRO A 416 6.37 6.80 22.30
C PRO A 416 5.92 7.92 23.24
N SER A 417 5.20 7.53 24.28
CA SER A 417 4.60 8.46 25.25
C SER A 417 5.63 9.35 25.96
N PHE A 418 6.85 8.84 26.22
CA PHE A 418 7.91 9.65 26.83
C PHE A 418 8.40 10.77 25.90
N ALA A 419 8.59 10.48 24.61
CA ALA A 419 9.03 11.47 23.63
C ALA A 419 7.94 12.52 23.40
N GLN A 420 6.68 12.09 23.31
CA GLN A 420 5.54 13.00 23.22
C GLN A 420 5.53 13.99 24.39
N LYS A 421 5.62 13.50 25.64
CA LYS A 421 5.63 14.34 26.85
C LYS A 421 6.79 15.33 26.88
N ARG A 422 8.00 14.90 26.51
CA ARG A 422 9.19 15.76 26.46
C ARG A 422 9.08 16.84 25.38
N SER A 423 8.36 16.57 24.29
CA SER A 423 8.27 17.46 23.13
C SER A 423 7.17 18.52 23.20
N ILE A 424 6.28 18.49 24.20
CA ILE A 424 5.10 19.37 24.25
C ILE A 424 5.49 20.86 24.15
N ASP A 425 6.39 21.32 25.02
CA ASP A 425 6.81 22.73 25.06
C ASP A 425 7.53 23.15 23.77
N ALA A 426 8.40 22.29 23.25
CA ALA A 426 9.14 22.55 22.02
C ALA A 426 8.21 22.56 20.78
N LEU A 427 7.19 21.72 20.77
CA LEU A 427 6.16 21.65 19.73
C LEU A 427 5.29 22.91 19.73
N GLU A 428 4.88 23.40 20.90
CA GLU A 428 4.13 24.65 21.01
C GLU A 428 4.95 25.84 20.50
N ASN A 429 6.23 25.92 20.88
CA ASN A 429 7.13 26.94 20.36
C ASN A 429 7.27 26.86 18.83
N CYS A 430 7.47 25.66 18.28
CA CYS A 430 7.49 25.45 16.83
C CYS A 430 6.19 25.89 16.15
N LYS A 431 5.03 25.55 16.71
CA LYS A 431 3.73 25.97 16.13
C LYS A 431 3.61 27.49 16.06
N ASN A 432 4.06 28.19 17.11
CA ASN A 432 4.01 29.63 17.19
C ASN A 432 4.96 30.29 16.18
N GLU A 433 6.19 29.82 16.06
CA GLU A 433 7.21 30.40 15.15
C GLU A 433 6.90 30.13 13.66
N PHE A 434 6.37 28.95 13.31
CA PHE A 434 6.09 28.59 11.91
C PHE A 434 4.73 29.10 11.39
N ASN A 435 3.77 29.39 12.30
CA ASN A 435 2.44 29.95 11.99
C ASN A 435 1.78 29.37 10.72
N LEU A 436 1.68 28.04 10.64
CA LEU A 436 1.20 27.34 9.46
C LEU A 436 -0.34 27.45 9.33
N THR A 437 -0.80 28.00 8.21
CA THR A 437 -2.22 27.98 7.84
C THR A 437 -2.51 26.80 6.92
N LYS A 438 -3.60 26.08 7.20
CA LYS A 438 -4.08 25.05 6.26
C LYS A 438 -4.55 25.77 4.99
N PRO A 439 -4.03 25.42 3.80
CA PRO A 439 -4.59 25.97 2.58
C PRO A 439 -6.05 25.52 2.48
N THR A 440 -6.96 26.42 2.13
CA THR A 440 -8.29 26.02 1.70
C THR A 440 -8.10 25.13 0.46
N PRO A 441 -8.58 23.88 0.46
CA PRO A 441 -8.43 23.03 -0.70
C PRO A 441 -9.13 23.75 -1.85
N LYS A 442 -8.37 24.10 -2.88
CA LYS A 442 -8.96 24.54 -4.16
C LYS A 442 -9.98 23.46 -4.54
N ALA A 443 -11.21 23.86 -4.85
CA ALA A 443 -12.25 22.93 -5.28
C ALA A 443 -11.64 21.99 -6.32
N LYS A 444 -11.57 20.69 -6.00
CA LYS A 444 -11.08 19.72 -6.97
C LYS A 444 -11.99 19.87 -8.17
N TYR A 445 -11.42 20.22 -9.32
CA TYR A 445 -12.12 20.13 -10.60
C TYR A 445 -12.36 18.63 -10.81
N HIS A 446 -13.42 18.12 -10.21
CA HIS A 446 -13.92 16.80 -10.50
C HIS A 446 -14.37 16.89 -11.96
N ARG A 447 -13.59 16.32 -12.88
CA ARG A 447 -14.22 15.76 -14.08
C ARG A 447 -15.35 14.90 -13.53
N ARG A 448 -16.60 15.30 -13.78
CA ARG A 448 -17.82 14.62 -13.36
C ARG A 448 -17.83 13.20 -13.95
N HIS A 449 -17.08 12.29 -13.36
CA HIS A 449 -17.55 10.94 -13.17
C HIS A 449 -18.17 10.98 -11.78
N SER A 450 -19.50 11.17 -11.77
CA SER A 450 -20.33 11.07 -10.58
C SER A 450 -19.92 9.80 -9.83
N LYS A 451 -19.57 9.99 -8.57
CA LYS A 451 -19.45 8.95 -7.55
C LYS A 451 -20.72 8.97 -6.69
N GLU A 452 -21.86 9.31 -7.29
CA GLU A 452 -23.15 9.53 -6.64
C GLU A 452 -24.17 8.40 -6.85
N ASP A 453 -23.80 7.33 -7.57
CA ASP A 453 -24.61 6.10 -7.64
C ASP A 453 -24.21 5.07 -6.57
N VAL A 454 -24.06 5.52 -5.33
CA VAL A 454 -24.25 4.65 -4.17
C VAL A 454 -25.31 5.30 -3.30
N ARG A 455 -26.56 5.27 -3.79
CA ARG A 455 -27.72 5.44 -2.91
C ARG A 455 -27.63 4.34 -1.86
N GLU A 456 -27.52 4.72 -0.60
CA GLU A 456 -27.79 3.82 0.52
C GLU A 456 -29.14 3.15 0.26
N ALA A 457 -29.22 1.84 0.52
CA ALA A 457 -30.39 1.03 0.16
C ALA A 457 -31.66 1.62 0.80
N GLN A 458 -32.45 2.35 0.03
CA GLN A 458 -33.81 2.71 0.41
C GLN A 458 -34.64 1.43 0.40
N GLU A 459 -35.21 1.10 1.55
CA GLU A 459 -36.14 -0.02 1.71
C GLU A 459 -37.25 0.10 0.66
N ILE A 460 -37.33 -0.89 -0.22
CA ILE A 460 -38.33 -0.94 -1.28
C ILE A 460 -39.66 -1.27 -0.60
N ASN A 461 -40.56 -0.30 -0.54
CA ASN A 461 -41.89 -0.51 0.03
C ASN A 461 -42.71 -1.42 -0.92
N ILE A 462 -42.98 -2.63 -0.49
CA ILE A 462 -43.53 -3.73 -1.31
C ILE A 462 -44.98 -3.42 -1.74
N ASP A 463 -45.67 -2.54 -1.01
CA ASP A 463 -47.05 -2.12 -1.31
C ASP A 463 -47.18 -1.24 -2.56
N ASP A 464 -46.12 -0.51 -2.96
CA ASP A 464 -46.11 0.24 -4.23
C ASP A 464 -45.97 -0.68 -5.46
N LEU A 465 -45.45 -1.91 -5.27
CA LEU A 465 -45.18 -2.86 -6.35
C LEU A 465 -46.40 -3.75 -6.67
N LEU A 466 -47.43 -3.80 -5.81
CA LEU A 466 -48.55 -4.75 -5.92
C LEU A 466 -49.93 -4.13 -6.21
N GLY A 467 -49.97 -2.88 -6.66
CA GLY A 467 -51.06 -2.36 -7.50
C GLY A 467 -52.25 -1.72 -6.76
N GLY A 468 -52.36 -0.39 -6.88
CA GLY A 468 -53.52 0.39 -6.48
C GLY A 468 -53.89 1.48 -7.50
N LYS A 469 -54.73 1.11 -8.48
CA LYS A 469 -55.70 1.86 -9.33
C LYS A 469 -55.41 3.27 -9.92
N PRO A 470 -56.06 3.61 -11.06
CA PRO A 470 -55.48 4.49 -12.07
C PRO A 470 -55.98 5.93 -11.97
N THR A 471 -55.07 6.90 -12.11
CA THR A 471 -55.41 8.25 -12.55
C THR A 471 -54.40 8.70 -13.61
N THR A 472 -54.97 9.09 -14.73
CA THR A 472 -54.37 9.50 -16.00
C THR A 472 -53.31 10.59 -15.88
N SER A 473 -52.11 10.30 -16.37
CA SER A 473 -51.18 11.28 -16.97
C SER A 473 -50.36 10.61 -18.09
N PRO A 474 -49.94 11.35 -19.13
CA PRO A 474 -49.41 10.79 -20.36
C PRO A 474 -48.06 10.09 -20.15
N ARG A 475 -47.83 9.02 -20.93
CA ARG A 475 -46.60 8.21 -20.93
C ARG A 475 -45.33 9.08 -21.04
N PRO A 476 -44.26 8.76 -20.29
CA PRO A 476 -42.96 9.37 -20.52
C PRO A 476 -42.42 8.86 -21.87
N VAL A 477 -42.13 9.81 -22.76
CA VAL A 477 -41.40 9.58 -24.01
C VAL A 477 -39.93 9.33 -23.66
N ASP A 478 -39.33 8.35 -24.34
CA ASP A 478 -37.93 7.95 -24.23
C ASP A 478 -36.98 9.13 -24.08
N LYS A 479 -36.28 9.19 -22.92
CA LYS A 479 -35.09 10.01 -22.73
C LYS A 479 -33.91 9.40 -23.49
N THR A 480 -33.90 9.60 -24.79
CA THR A 480 -32.75 9.33 -25.67
C THR A 480 -32.28 10.59 -26.37
N ILE A 481 -32.24 11.75 -25.69
CA ILE A 481 -31.49 12.93 -26.16
C ILE A 481 -31.01 13.75 -24.95
N GLU A 482 -30.12 13.20 -24.12
CA GLU A 482 -29.36 14.00 -23.12
C GLU A 482 -27.84 13.89 -23.35
N GLY A 483 -27.42 13.37 -24.51
CA GLY A 483 -26.01 13.16 -24.87
C GLY A 483 -25.43 14.15 -25.89
N ASP A 484 -26.26 14.92 -26.61
CA ASP A 484 -25.81 15.62 -27.81
C ASP A 484 -25.79 17.16 -27.72
N ALA A 485 -26.22 17.77 -26.60
CA ALA A 485 -26.07 19.22 -26.39
C ALA A 485 -24.69 19.62 -25.82
N LYS A 486 -23.83 18.65 -25.45
CA LYS A 486 -22.48 18.89 -24.88
C LYS A 486 -21.33 18.40 -25.74
N LYS A 487 -21.60 18.01 -26.99
CA LYS A 487 -20.59 17.91 -28.04
C LYS A 487 -20.82 19.08 -28.97
N GLY A 488 -19.80 19.93 -29.13
CA GLY A 488 -19.78 20.94 -30.18
C GLY A 488 -20.16 20.29 -31.50
N THR A 489 -21.36 20.60 -31.97
CA THR A 489 -21.76 20.36 -33.34
C THR A 489 -21.15 21.48 -34.15
N ASP A 490 -20.32 21.14 -35.13
CA ASP A 490 -19.69 22.04 -36.11
C ASP A 490 -20.71 22.73 -37.05
N GLY A 491 -21.91 23.04 -36.58
CA GLY A 491 -22.92 23.84 -37.23
C GLY A 491 -23.18 25.09 -36.40
N ALA A 492 -22.87 26.27 -36.96
CA ALA A 492 -23.10 27.55 -36.30
C ALA A 492 -24.61 27.83 -36.17
N PHE A 493 -25.23 27.38 -35.08
CA PHE A 493 -26.58 27.79 -34.71
C PHE A 493 -26.56 29.24 -34.22
N THR A 494 -27.50 30.05 -34.67
CA THR A 494 -27.67 31.43 -34.18
C THR A 494 -28.34 31.43 -32.79
N PRO A 495 -28.16 32.47 -31.96
CA PRO A 495 -28.76 32.53 -30.62
C PRO A 495 -30.28 32.34 -30.60
N ASP A 496 -30.98 32.77 -31.65
CA ASP A 496 -32.41 32.55 -31.86
C ASP A 496 -32.78 31.06 -32.04
N GLN A 497 -31.95 30.32 -32.78
CA GLN A 497 -32.15 28.87 -32.96
C GLN A 497 -31.86 28.09 -31.67
N VAL A 498 -30.84 28.53 -30.92
CA VAL A 498 -30.53 27.97 -29.59
C VAL A 498 -31.71 28.19 -28.64
N TRP A 499 -32.29 29.39 -28.61
CA TRP A 499 -33.48 29.68 -27.78
C TRP A 499 -34.65 28.71 -28.03
N GLN A 500 -34.94 28.38 -29.29
CA GLN A 500 -36.02 27.45 -29.64
C GLN A 500 -35.80 26.03 -29.11
N THR A 501 -34.54 25.62 -28.88
CA THR A 501 -34.20 24.31 -28.32
C THR A 501 -34.28 24.26 -26.78
N LEU A 502 -34.31 25.42 -26.11
CA LEU A 502 -34.29 25.55 -24.66
C LEU A 502 -35.69 25.52 -24.00
N ASN A 503 -36.77 25.49 -24.79
CA ASN A 503 -38.17 25.51 -24.30
C ASN A 503 -38.57 24.37 -23.34
N ASN A 504 -37.72 23.36 -23.11
CA ASN A 504 -37.99 22.19 -22.25
C ASN A 504 -37.11 22.13 -20.99
N LEU A 505 -36.27 23.14 -20.73
CA LEU A 505 -35.41 23.19 -19.55
C LEU A 505 -36.09 23.99 -18.43
N ASP A 506 -36.26 23.34 -17.28
CA ASP A 506 -36.87 23.96 -16.09
C ASP A 506 -35.84 24.73 -15.22
N ASP A 507 -34.53 24.57 -15.46
CA ASP A 507 -33.46 25.20 -14.68
C ASP A 507 -33.04 26.55 -15.30
N PRO A 508 -33.32 27.69 -14.64
CA PRO A 508 -33.01 29.00 -15.17
C PRO A 508 -31.49 29.25 -15.35
N GLU A 509 -30.64 28.71 -14.47
CA GLU A 509 -29.18 28.91 -14.55
C GLU A 509 -28.59 28.20 -15.79
N GLU A 510 -29.08 27.00 -16.10
CA GLU A 510 -28.65 26.24 -17.29
C GLU A 510 -29.08 26.93 -18.59
N VAL A 511 -30.26 27.55 -18.62
CA VAL A 511 -30.73 28.36 -19.76
C VAL A 511 -29.83 29.57 -19.99
N TYR A 512 -29.42 30.27 -18.92
CA TYR A 512 -28.52 31.43 -19.01
C TYR A 512 -27.12 31.04 -19.51
N GLU A 513 -26.54 29.96 -19.00
CA GLU A 513 -25.22 29.48 -19.42
C GLU A 513 -25.20 29.14 -20.92
N ILE A 514 -26.21 28.42 -21.42
CA ILE A 514 -26.28 28.01 -22.83
C ILE A 514 -26.50 29.23 -23.74
N MET A 515 -27.41 30.14 -23.37
CA MET A 515 -27.68 31.35 -24.16
C MET A 515 -26.50 32.32 -24.16
N SER A 516 -25.88 32.58 -23.00
CA SER A 516 -24.74 33.49 -22.90
C SER A 516 -23.52 32.96 -23.67
N ALA A 517 -23.27 31.65 -23.66
CA ALA A 517 -22.23 31.03 -24.48
C ALA A 517 -22.49 31.21 -25.99
N SER A 518 -23.73 31.00 -26.44
CA SER A 518 -24.11 31.22 -27.85
C SER A 518 -23.94 32.68 -28.28
N ILE A 519 -24.33 33.62 -27.42
CA ILE A 519 -24.15 35.07 -27.65
C ILE A 519 -22.67 35.43 -27.73
N ARG A 520 -21.82 34.96 -26.81
CA ARG A 520 -20.37 35.23 -26.85
C ARG A 520 -19.70 34.64 -28.09
N GLU A 521 -20.07 33.42 -28.47
CA GLU A 521 -19.51 32.76 -29.65
C GLU A 521 -19.89 33.50 -30.95
N THR A 522 -21.13 33.96 -31.05
CA THR A 522 -21.59 34.71 -32.23
C THR A 522 -21.06 36.14 -32.28
N LEU A 523 -20.83 36.78 -31.13
CA LEU A 523 -20.14 38.07 -31.04
C LEU A 523 -18.67 37.95 -31.52
N GLY A 524 -17.95 36.91 -31.11
CA GLY A 524 -16.55 36.67 -31.49
C GLY A 524 -16.31 36.39 -32.99
N LYS A 525 -17.36 36.09 -33.77
CA LYS A 525 -17.28 35.87 -35.23
C LYS A 525 -17.27 37.17 -36.05
N HIS A 526 -17.39 38.35 -35.42
CA HIS A 526 -17.29 39.70 -36.01
C HIS A 526 -17.83 39.84 -37.45
N THR A 527 -19.05 39.35 -37.69
CA THR A 527 -19.69 39.34 -39.01
C THR A 527 -20.99 40.15 -38.97
N THR A 528 -21.17 41.08 -39.92
CA THR A 528 -22.35 41.98 -39.99
C THR A 528 -23.67 41.23 -40.10
N ASP A 529 -23.67 40.06 -40.75
CA ASP A 529 -24.87 39.25 -40.99
C ASP A 529 -25.44 38.62 -39.70
N ASN A 530 -24.62 38.50 -38.65
CA ASN A 530 -25.02 37.91 -37.37
C ASN A 530 -25.58 38.91 -36.36
N HIS A 531 -25.62 40.21 -36.69
CA HIS A 531 -26.07 41.26 -35.76
C HIS A 531 -27.58 41.17 -35.47
N HIS A 532 -28.41 40.84 -36.47
CA HIS A 532 -29.85 40.73 -36.27
C HIS A 532 -30.24 39.49 -35.42
N PRO A 533 -29.73 38.28 -35.69
CA PRO A 533 -29.97 37.12 -34.81
C PRO A 533 -29.46 37.31 -33.37
N LEU A 534 -28.33 38.01 -33.19
CA LEU A 534 -27.78 38.31 -31.88
C LEU A 534 -28.68 39.25 -31.06
N LYS A 535 -29.25 40.27 -31.72
CA LYS A 535 -30.24 41.16 -31.10
C LYS A 535 -31.48 40.39 -30.63
N VAL A 536 -32.00 39.47 -31.45
CA VAL A 536 -33.19 38.65 -31.09
C VAL A 536 -32.87 37.71 -29.93
N GLY A 537 -31.70 37.07 -29.93
CA GLY A 537 -31.26 36.25 -28.79
C GLY A 537 -31.14 37.02 -27.48
N LEU A 538 -30.63 38.25 -27.52
CA LEU A 538 -30.59 39.14 -26.35
C LEU A 538 -31.98 39.55 -25.85
N GLN A 539 -32.95 39.74 -26.75
CA GLN A 539 -34.34 40.04 -26.37
C GLN A 539 -34.96 38.87 -25.60
N HIS A 540 -34.79 37.66 -26.12
CA HIS A 540 -35.27 36.45 -25.45
C HIS A 540 -34.63 36.23 -24.09
N LEU A 541 -33.30 36.40 -23.99
CA LEU A 541 -32.60 36.25 -22.72
C LEU A 541 -33.01 37.33 -21.72
N ARG A 542 -33.24 38.58 -22.16
CA ARG A 542 -33.71 39.67 -21.30
C ARG A 542 -35.11 39.39 -20.75
N ASP A 543 -36.04 38.99 -21.60
CA ASP A 543 -37.42 38.69 -21.20
C ASP A 543 -37.52 37.45 -20.29
N PHE A 544 -36.55 36.54 -20.40
CA PHE A 544 -36.41 35.41 -19.49
C PHE A 544 -35.80 35.82 -18.15
N ALA A 545 -34.76 36.65 -18.17
CA ALA A 545 -34.07 37.13 -16.98
C ALA A 545 -34.88 38.12 -16.14
N THR A 546 -35.92 38.76 -16.69
CA THR A 546 -36.87 39.57 -15.90
C THR A 546 -37.86 38.71 -15.11
N LYS A 547 -38.20 37.52 -15.64
CA LYS A 547 -39.16 36.57 -15.05
C LYS A 547 -38.53 35.51 -14.16
N ASN A 548 -37.22 35.31 -14.29
CA ASN A 548 -36.45 34.34 -13.52
C ASN A 548 -35.37 35.08 -12.75
N ASN A 549 -34.90 34.52 -11.64
CA ASN A 549 -33.97 35.15 -10.69
C ASN A 549 -32.52 35.33 -11.25
N ILE A 550 -32.37 35.93 -12.43
CA ILE A 550 -31.14 36.02 -13.25
C ILE A 550 -30.94 37.45 -13.80
N ALA A 551 -31.64 38.44 -13.24
CA ALA A 551 -31.57 39.81 -13.75
C ALA A 551 -30.16 40.43 -13.62
N GLU A 552 -29.40 40.06 -12.58
CA GLU A 552 -28.03 40.53 -12.35
C GLU A 552 -27.05 39.92 -13.37
N ASP A 553 -27.16 38.63 -13.65
CA ASP A 553 -26.29 37.96 -14.62
C ASP A 553 -26.50 38.50 -16.04
N TYR A 554 -27.75 38.76 -16.44
CA TYR A 554 -28.02 39.47 -17.70
C TYR A 554 -27.38 40.86 -17.75
N ASN A 555 -27.41 41.59 -16.63
CA ASN A 555 -26.83 42.93 -16.53
C ASN A 555 -25.29 42.90 -16.63
N GLU A 556 -24.63 41.81 -16.22
CA GLU A 556 -23.21 41.60 -16.47
C GLU A 556 -22.94 41.30 -17.94
N LEU A 557 -23.72 40.39 -18.54
CA LEU A 557 -23.57 40.02 -19.94
C LEU A 557 -23.72 41.22 -20.88
N ILE A 558 -24.71 42.10 -20.65
CA ILE A 558 -24.92 43.26 -21.52
C ILE A 558 -23.79 44.31 -21.38
N ARG A 559 -23.09 44.36 -20.23
CA ARG A 559 -21.87 45.18 -20.07
C ARG A 559 -20.70 44.60 -20.85
N GLU A 560 -20.57 43.27 -20.90
CA GLU A 560 -19.58 42.58 -21.74
C GLU A 560 -19.85 42.85 -23.23
N VAL A 561 -21.11 42.74 -23.66
CA VAL A 561 -21.54 43.01 -25.05
C VAL A 561 -21.27 44.46 -25.46
N LYS A 562 -21.31 45.42 -24.52
CA LYS A 562 -20.99 46.84 -24.78
C LYS A 562 -19.53 47.06 -25.20
N GLU A 563 -18.61 46.15 -24.87
CA GLU A 563 -17.21 46.25 -25.29
C GLU A 563 -17.04 46.09 -26.81
N ASP A 564 -17.96 45.41 -27.50
CA ASP A 564 -17.97 45.33 -28.97
C ASP A 564 -18.59 46.59 -29.60
N THR A 565 -17.72 47.51 -30.00
CA THR A 565 -18.10 48.80 -30.59
C THR A 565 -18.91 48.70 -31.89
N GLN A 566 -18.76 47.63 -32.68
CA GLN A 566 -19.47 47.45 -33.95
C GLN A 566 -20.90 46.99 -33.70
N PHE A 567 -21.08 45.97 -32.86
CA PHE A 567 -22.40 45.48 -32.50
C PHE A 567 -23.17 46.47 -31.62
N TRP A 568 -22.49 47.16 -30.69
CA TRP A 568 -23.12 48.18 -29.83
C TRP A 568 -23.65 49.37 -30.64
N SER A 569 -22.95 49.79 -31.69
CA SER A 569 -23.43 50.84 -32.59
C SER A 569 -24.65 50.40 -33.39
N PHE A 570 -24.67 49.15 -33.88
CA PHE A 570 -25.84 48.55 -34.52
C PHE A 570 -27.06 48.46 -33.57
N LEU A 571 -26.84 48.10 -32.31
CA LEU A 571 -27.91 48.06 -31.30
C LEU A 571 -28.53 49.45 -31.07
N ARG A 572 -27.71 50.51 -31.03
CA ARG A 572 -28.20 51.90 -30.88
C ARG A 572 -29.08 52.35 -32.06
N GLU A 573 -28.74 51.93 -33.27
CA GLU A 573 -29.49 52.29 -34.49
C GLU A 573 -30.78 51.47 -34.67
N ASN A 574 -30.88 50.28 -34.07
CA ASN A 574 -31.99 49.34 -34.27
C ASN A 574 -32.76 49.07 -32.96
N GLU A 575 -33.43 50.06 -32.37
CA GLU A 575 -34.31 49.90 -31.18
C GLU A 575 -33.67 49.18 -29.95
N GLY A 576 -32.35 49.29 -29.76
CA GLY A 576 -31.65 48.67 -28.62
C GLY A 576 -31.98 49.29 -27.25
N GLU A 577 -32.72 50.41 -27.20
CA GLU A 577 -33.13 51.03 -25.92
C GLU A 577 -33.91 50.06 -25.01
N LYS A 578 -34.65 49.12 -25.62
CA LYS A 578 -35.39 48.06 -24.93
C LYS A 578 -34.51 46.93 -24.40
N LEU A 579 -33.23 46.88 -24.79
CA LEU A 579 -32.24 45.88 -24.38
C LEU A 579 -31.28 46.41 -23.30
N SER A 580 -31.54 47.62 -22.78
CA SER A 580 -30.81 48.22 -21.67
C SER A 580 -30.90 47.38 -20.39
N LEU A 581 -30.06 47.74 -19.40
CA LEU A 581 -29.99 47.08 -18.09
C LEU A 581 -31.39 46.91 -17.48
N ILE A 582 -31.67 45.72 -16.95
CA ILE A 582 -32.91 45.40 -16.23
C ILE A 582 -32.91 46.18 -14.92
N THR A 583 -33.92 47.01 -14.70
CA THR A 583 -34.02 47.85 -13.50
C THR A 583 -34.67 47.11 -12.32
N SER A 584 -34.45 47.61 -11.10
CA SER A 584 -35.08 47.07 -9.89
C SER A 584 -36.63 47.09 -9.91
N GLY A 585 -37.25 47.86 -10.81
CA GLY A 585 -38.70 47.90 -11.00
C GLY A 585 -39.21 46.99 -12.12
N GLU A 586 -38.33 46.42 -12.94
CA GLU A 586 -38.66 45.49 -14.03
C GLU A 586 -38.38 44.03 -13.66
N ASP A 587 -37.54 43.81 -12.65
CA ASP A 587 -37.23 42.49 -12.10
C ASP A 587 -38.34 42.03 -11.14
N GLU A 588 -39.03 40.93 -11.51
CA GLU A 588 -40.11 40.37 -10.70
C GLU A 588 -39.61 39.79 -9.36
N HIS A 589 -38.32 39.46 -9.25
CA HIS A 589 -37.70 38.83 -8.09
C HIS A 589 -36.89 39.81 -7.21
N GLY A 590 -36.68 41.04 -7.68
CA GLY A 590 -36.04 42.11 -6.90
C GLY A 590 -34.54 41.93 -6.64
N THR A 591 -33.85 41.17 -7.50
CA THR A 591 -32.40 40.96 -7.48
C THR A 591 -31.60 42.12 -8.09
N SER A 592 -32.15 42.85 -9.06
CA SER A 592 -31.41 43.95 -9.71
C SER A 592 -31.33 45.20 -8.83
N GLU A 593 -30.10 45.69 -8.59
CA GLU A 593 -29.84 46.98 -7.91
C GLU A 593 -29.84 48.18 -8.88
N VAL A 594 -30.12 47.98 -10.18
CA VAL A 594 -29.97 49.02 -11.20
C VAL A 594 -31.14 50.01 -11.17
N THR A 595 -30.80 51.30 -11.08
CA THR A 595 -31.79 52.39 -11.09
C THR A 595 -32.25 52.75 -12.50
N SER A 596 -33.46 53.30 -12.63
CA SER A 596 -34.01 53.73 -13.94
C SER A 596 -33.18 54.85 -14.61
N SER A 597 -32.42 55.63 -13.85
CA SER A 597 -31.47 56.63 -14.39
C SER A 597 -30.22 55.96 -14.97
N GLN A 598 -29.67 54.95 -14.29
CA GLN A 598 -28.51 54.18 -14.79
C GLN A 598 -28.85 53.42 -16.07
N SER A 599 -30.00 52.75 -16.13
CA SER A 599 -30.42 52.02 -17.34
C SER A 599 -30.61 52.95 -18.56
N ARG A 600 -31.20 54.14 -18.36
CA ARG A 600 -31.36 55.13 -19.45
C ARG A 600 -30.04 55.74 -19.93
N ASN A 601 -29.08 55.97 -19.02
CA ASN A 601 -27.77 56.51 -19.39
C ASN A 601 -26.89 55.45 -20.07
N PHE A 602 -27.07 54.17 -19.72
CA PHE A 602 -26.24 53.07 -20.22
C PHE A 602 -26.25 52.90 -21.75
N MET A 603 -27.37 53.20 -22.42
CA MET A 603 -27.49 53.16 -23.89
C MET A 603 -27.05 54.45 -24.58
N ARG A 604 -26.92 55.56 -23.83
CA ARG A 604 -26.52 56.88 -24.37
C ARG A 604 -25.01 57.08 -24.35
N GLU A 605 -24.32 56.45 -23.39
CA GLU A 605 -22.86 56.30 -23.33
C GLU A 605 -22.39 55.15 -24.22
#